data_AF-A0A9D8AFN5-F1
#
_entry.id   AF-A0A9D8AFN5-F1
#
_cell.length_a   1.000
_cell.length_b   1.000
_cell.length_c   1.000
_cell.angle_alpha   90.00
_cell.angle_beta   90.00
_cell.angle_gamma   90.00
#
_symmetry.space_group_name_H-M   'P 1'
#
loop_
_entity.id
_entity.type
_entity.pdbx_description
1 polymer ?
#
loop_
_entity_poly.entity_id
_entity_poly.type
_entity_poly.pdbx_seq_one_letter_code
_entity_poly.pdbx_strand_id
1 'polypeptide(L)'
;MRRTNAKWTNSEKSYNLVISQIKERWGEDEVERHNPKRSCFTFAKWLKHGYVVKKGEKAIQTYSVLDIQDEDEKIISTVQIPVNLFYRKQVVKLKKKKDETDKK
;
A
#
# COMPACT_ATOMS: atom_id res chain seq x y z
N MET A 1 29.53 -15.07 3.23
CA MET A 1 28.09 -14.80 3.05
C MET A 1 28.01 -13.46 2.31
N ARG A 2 27.67 -13.43 1.02
CA ARG A 2 27.62 -12.17 0.25
C ARG A 2 26.43 -11.35 0.74
N ARG A 3 26.62 -10.06 1.00
CA ARG A 3 25.54 -9.16 1.43
C ARG A 3 24.80 -8.65 0.21
N THR A 4 23.52 -8.99 0.09
CA THR A 4 22.66 -8.43 -0.96
C THR A 4 21.93 -7.19 -0.44
N ASN A 5 21.88 -6.16 -1.27
CA ASN A 5 21.10 -4.95 -1.02
C ASN A 5 19.83 -4.95 -1.86
N ALA A 6 18.75 -4.43 -1.31
CA ALA A 6 17.45 -4.44 -1.97
C ALA A 6 16.98 -3.00 -2.23
N LYS A 7 16.83 -2.63 -3.51
CA LYS A 7 16.41 -1.30 -3.93
C LYS A 7 14.99 -1.34 -4.49
N TRP A 8 14.14 -0.46 -3.98
CA TRP A 8 12.76 -0.33 -4.46
C TRP A 8 12.72 0.55 -5.71
N THR A 9 12.24 -0.04 -6.80
CA THR A 9 12.09 0.66 -8.08
C THR A 9 10.62 1.03 -8.26
N ASN A 10 10.36 2.34 -8.34
CA ASN A 10 9.01 2.85 -8.54
C ASN A 10 8.61 2.65 -10.02
N SER A 11 7.82 1.61 -10.30
CA SER A 11 7.40 1.34 -11.67
C SER A 11 6.16 2.17 -12.01
N GLU A 12 6.22 2.96 -13.08
CA GLU A 12 5.04 3.69 -13.61
C GLU A 12 3.87 2.75 -13.90
N LYS A 13 4.17 1.50 -14.28
CA LYS A 13 3.18 0.44 -14.52
C LYS A 13 2.37 0.13 -13.26
N SER A 14 3.00 0.04 -12.10
CA SER A 14 2.31 -0.19 -10.82
C SER A 14 1.38 0.96 -10.44
N TYR A 15 1.75 2.19 -10.79
CA TYR A 15 0.94 3.38 -10.57
C TYR A 15 -0.28 3.41 -11.49
N ASN A 16 -0.08 3.17 -12.79
CA ASN A 16 -1.17 3.13 -13.76
C ASN A 16 -2.20 2.03 -13.44
N LEU A 17 -1.73 0.90 -12.90
CA LEU A 17 -2.59 -0.22 -12.50
C LEU A 17 -3.42 0.07 -11.24
N VAL A 18 -2.91 0.91 -10.34
CA VAL A 18 -3.69 1.42 -9.19
C VAL A 18 -4.73 2.43 -9.68
N ILE A 19 -4.34 3.36 -10.57
CA ILE A 19 -5.25 4.34 -11.17
C ILE A 19 -6.40 3.66 -11.89
N SER A 20 -6.13 2.66 -12.73
CA SER A 20 -7.17 2.00 -13.52
C SER A 20 -8.22 1.33 -12.63
N GLN A 21 -7.79 0.66 -11.56
CA GLN A 21 -8.69 0.06 -10.57
C GLN A 21 -9.47 1.09 -9.76
N ILE A 22 -8.88 2.25 -9.46
CA ILE A 22 -9.59 3.35 -8.80
C ILE A 22 -10.65 3.93 -9.72
N LYS A 23 -10.29 4.18 -10.99
CA LYS A 23 -11.19 4.67 -12.04
C LYS A 23 -12.38 3.74 -12.23
N GLU A 24 -12.13 2.44 -12.33
CA GLU A 24 -13.17 1.42 -12.52
C GLU A 24 -14.15 1.38 -11.34
N ARG A 25 -13.66 1.56 -10.11
CA ARG A 25 -14.49 1.44 -8.89
C ARG A 25 -15.22 2.71 -8.50
N TRP A 26 -14.63 3.88 -8.75
CA TRP A 26 -15.14 5.16 -8.24
C TRP A 26 -15.17 6.31 -9.25
N GLY A 27 -14.76 6.09 -10.51
CA GLY A 27 -14.79 7.08 -11.58
C GLY A 27 -13.53 7.95 -11.68
N GLU A 28 -13.51 8.80 -12.70
CA GLU A 28 -12.38 9.69 -13.01
C GLU A 28 -12.16 10.79 -11.95
N ASP A 29 -13.24 11.30 -11.35
CA ASP A 29 -13.18 12.32 -10.29
C ASP A 29 -12.29 11.91 -9.10
N GLU A 30 -12.30 10.61 -8.77
CA GLU A 30 -11.49 10.09 -7.69
C GLU A 30 -10.05 9.81 -8.11
N VAL A 31 -9.77 9.63 -9.40
CA VAL A 31 -8.41 9.55 -9.94
C VAL A 31 -7.72 10.90 -9.82
N GLU A 32 -8.40 12.00 -10.15
CA GLU A 32 -7.81 13.34 -10.01
C GLU A 32 -7.51 13.70 -8.55
N ARG A 33 -8.37 13.24 -7.63
CA ARG A 33 -8.18 13.40 -6.18
C ARG A 33 -7.21 12.38 -5.59
N HIS A 34 -6.82 11.36 -6.36
CA HIS A 34 -5.95 10.30 -5.89
C HIS A 34 -4.51 10.81 -5.74
N ASN A 35 -4.00 10.81 -4.51
CA ASN A 35 -2.59 11.01 -4.23
C ASN A 35 -1.97 9.67 -3.81
N PRO A 36 -1.09 9.03 -4.61
CA PRO A 36 -0.53 7.72 -4.30
C PRO A 36 0.27 7.69 -2.99
N LYS A 37 0.81 8.83 -2.53
CA LYS A 37 1.58 8.90 -1.27
C LYS A 37 0.69 9.07 -0.03
N ARG A 38 -0.57 9.46 -0.19
CA ARG A 38 -1.47 9.84 0.92
C ARG A 38 -2.81 9.12 0.94
N SER A 39 -3.23 8.52 -0.17
CA SER A 39 -4.59 8.03 -0.35
C SER A 39 -4.70 6.50 -0.46
N CYS A 40 -3.60 5.80 -0.72
CA CYS A 40 -3.54 4.34 -0.79
C CYS A 40 -2.46 3.79 0.15
N PHE A 41 -2.85 2.93 1.08
CA PHE A 41 -1.94 2.27 2.00
C PHE A 41 -2.28 0.80 2.17
N THR A 42 -1.30 0.03 2.63
CA THR A 42 -1.52 -1.36 3.06
C THR A 42 -2.38 -1.39 4.31
N PHE A 43 -3.05 -2.52 4.56
CA PHE A 43 -3.87 -2.72 5.76
C PHE A 43 -3.11 -2.38 7.06
N ALA A 44 -1.87 -2.86 7.19
CA ALA A 44 -1.04 -2.59 8.37
C ALA A 44 -0.75 -1.10 8.56
N LYS A 45 -0.54 -0.35 7.47
CA LYS A 45 -0.29 1.09 7.55
C LYS A 45 -1.57 1.86 7.90
N TRP A 46 -2.73 1.46 7.36
CA TRP A 46 -4.01 2.04 7.80
C TRP A 46 -4.27 1.82 9.29
N LEU A 47 -4.00 0.62 9.80
CA LEU A 47 -4.12 0.32 11.23
C LEU A 47 -3.22 1.24 12.08
N LYS A 48 -1.96 1.45 11.67
CA LYS A 48 -1.05 2.39 12.35
C LYS A 48 -1.57 3.83 12.34
N HIS A 49 -2.29 4.23 11.29
CA HIS A 49 -2.95 5.53 11.22
C HIS A 49 -4.31 5.59 11.94
N GLY A 50 -4.74 4.51 12.60
CA GLY A 50 -6.02 4.46 13.32
C GLY A 50 -7.23 4.24 12.42
N TYR A 51 -7.04 3.62 11.26
CA TYR A 51 -8.10 3.24 10.34
C TYR A 51 -8.12 1.74 10.11
N VAL A 52 -9.30 1.17 9.87
CA VAL A 52 -9.47 -0.23 9.51
C VAL A 52 -10.23 -0.34 8.21
N VAL A 53 -9.87 -1.31 7.37
CA VAL A 53 -10.59 -1.61 6.13
C VAL A 53 -11.98 -2.15 6.48
N LYS A 54 -13.02 -1.68 5.77
CA LYS A 54 -14.39 -2.17 5.95
C LYS A 54 -14.48 -3.65 5.58
N LYS A 55 -15.33 -4.40 6.29
CA LYS A 55 -15.53 -5.83 6.03
C LYS A 55 -16.08 -6.04 4.61
N GLY A 56 -15.47 -6.95 3.85
CA GLY A 56 -15.89 -7.30 2.49
C GLY A 56 -15.27 -6.46 1.36
N GLU A 57 -14.48 -5.44 1.67
CA GLU A 57 -13.79 -4.63 0.67
C GLU A 57 -12.66 -5.42 -0.01
N LYS A 58 -12.59 -5.32 -1.34
CA LYS A 58 -11.51 -5.93 -2.13
C LYS A 58 -10.29 -5.01 -2.17
N ALA A 59 -9.11 -5.55 -1.98
CA ALA A 59 -7.87 -4.79 -2.16
C ALA A 59 -7.72 -4.29 -3.61
N ILE A 60 -7.02 -3.18 -3.77
CA ILE A 60 -6.41 -2.78 -5.03
C ILE A 60 -5.09 -3.53 -5.11
N GLN A 61 -5.01 -4.48 -6.04
CA GLN A 61 -3.80 -5.28 -6.20
C GLN A 61 -2.81 -4.50 -7.03
N THR A 62 -1.58 -4.39 -6.58
CA THR A 62 -0.46 -3.87 -7.36
C THR A 62 0.76 -4.73 -7.09
N TYR A 63 1.88 -4.38 -7.69
CA TYR A 63 3.16 -5.01 -7.40
C TYR A 63 4.22 -3.94 -7.23
N SER A 64 5.28 -4.30 -6.56
CA SER A 64 6.47 -3.47 -6.48
C SER A 64 7.67 -4.24 -6.98
N VAL A 65 8.57 -3.51 -7.61
CA VAL A 65 9.75 -4.07 -8.24
C VAL A 65 10.91 -3.89 -7.27
N LEU A 66 11.52 -5.00 -6.88
CA LEU A 66 12.67 -5.05 -6.00
C LEU A 66 13.88 -5.52 -6.82
N ASP A 67 14.84 -4.62 -7.00
CA ASP A 67 16.12 -4.97 -7.61
C ASP A 67 17.08 -5.42 -6.51
N ILE A 68 17.56 -6.65 -6.60
CA ILE A 68 18.54 -7.25 -5.70
C ILE A 68 19.91 -7.00 -6.28
N GLN A 69 20.74 -6.25 -5.56
CA GLN A 69 22.09 -5.87 -5.95
C GLN A 69 23.13 -6.66 -5.15
N ASP A 70 24.25 -6.98 -5.80
CA ASP A 70 25.46 -7.47 -5.12
C ASP A 70 26.22 -6.31 -4.44
N GLU A 71 27.31 -6.63 -3.75
CA GLU A 71 28.17 -5.65 -3.08
C GLU A 71 28.75 -4.61 -4.06
N ASP A 72 28.93 -4.96 -5.33
CA ASP A 72 29.38 -4.07 -6.42
C ASP A 72 28.23 -3.26 -7.07
N GLU A 73 27.08 -3.15 -6.41
CA GLU A 73 25.85 -2.47 -6.89
C GLU A 73 25.26 -3.02 -8.21
N LYS A 74 25.79 -4.12 -8.73
CA LYS A 74 25.29 -4.78 -9.93
C LYS A 74 23.98 -5.50 -9.62
N ILE A 75 22.95 -5.27 -10.44
CA ILE A 75 21.66 -5.97 -10.32
C ILE A 75 21.87 -7.45 -10.63
N ILE A 76 21.65 -8.29 -9.63
CA ILE A 76 21.70 -9.76 -9.75
C ILE A 76 20.33 -10.28 -10.20
N SER A 77 19.25 -9.73 -9.66
CA SER A 77 17.89 -10.15 -9.99
C SER A 77 16.87 -9.05 -9.72
N THR A 78 15.74 -9.13 -10.42
CA THR A 78 14.59 -8.24 -10.25
C THR A 78 13.39 -9.09 -9.87
N VAL A 79 12.78 -8.80 -8.72
CA VAL A 79 11.63 -9.55 -8.19
C VAL A 79 10.41 -8.64 -8.12
N GLN A 80 9.26 -9.15 -8.57
CA GLN A 80 7.98 -8.46 -8.38
C GLN A 80 7.30 -8.99 -7.13
N ILE A 81 7.07 -8.10 -6.16
CA ILE A 81 6.39 -8.43 -4.92
C ILE A 81 4.93 -7.94 -5.03
N PRO A 82 3.92 -8.81 -4.91
CA PRO A 82 2.53 -8.37 -4.90
C PRO A 82 2.24 -7.54 -3.64
N VAL A 83 1.55 -6.42 -3.81
CA VAL A 83 1.16 -5.50 -2.75
C VAL A 83 -0.34 -5.26 -2.81
N ASN A 84 -1.00 -5.44 -1.67
CA ASN A 84 -2.42 -5.16 -1.51
C ASN A 84 -2.61 -3.79 -0.86
N LEU A 85 -3.19 -2.86 -1.61
CA LEU A 85 -3.48 -1.50 -1.17
C LEU A 85 -4.98 -1.31 -0.96
N PHE A 86 -5.32 -0.39 -0.07
CA PHE A 86 -6.69 0.03 0.17
C PHE A 86 -6.78 1.54 0.05
N TYR A 87 -7.79 2.00 -0.69
CA TYR A 87 -8.07 3.42 -0.87
C TYR A 87 -8.81 3.99 0.34
N ARG A 88 -8.68 5.31 0.58
CA ARG A 88 -9.37 6.06 1.64
C ARG A 88 -10.86 5.72 1.79
N LYS A 89 -11.60 5.50 0.69
CA LYS A 89 -13.05 5.20 0.74
C LYS A 89 -13.36 3.80 1.33
N GLN A 90 -12.38 2.91 1.34
CA GLN A 90 -12.51 1.53 1.81
C GLN A 90 -12.20 1.39 3.31
N VAL A 91 -11.77 2.44 3.97
CA VAL A 91 -11.41 2.41 5.39
C VAL A 91 -12.36 3.25 6.25
N VAL A 92 -12.44 2.89 7.53
CA VAL A 92 -13.19 3.61 8.56
C VAL A 92 -12.27 3.86 9.76
N LYS A 93 -12.50 4.97 10.47
CA LYS A 93 -11.72 5.30 11.66
C LYS A 93 -12.02 4.30 12.77
N LEU A 94 -10.97 3.72 13.36
CA LEU A 94 -11.10 2.91 14.56
C LEU A 94 -11.53 3.84 15.70
N LYS A 95 -12.72 3.59 16.27
CA LYS A 95 -13.08 4.22 17.55
C LYS A 95 -12.07 3.72 18.58
N LYS A 96 -11.29 4.63 19.18
CA LYS A 96 -10.50 4.28 20.37
C LYS A 96 -11.50 3.77 21.42
N LYS A 97 -11.38 2.51 21.84
CA LYS A 97 -11.93 2.15 23.15
C LYS A 97 -11.19 3.04 24.14
N LYS A 98 -11.91 3.88 24.89
CA LYS A 98 -11.35 4.44 26.12
C LYS A 98 -11.01 3.23 26.96
N ASP A 99 -9.73 3.02 27.23
CA ASP A 99 -9.31 2.01 28.20
C ASP A 99 -9.97 2.38 29.53
N GLU A 100 -10.97 1.59 29.88
CA GLU A 100 -11.60 1.57 31.19
C GLU A 100 -10.60 0.85 32.10
N THR A 101 -9.61 1.61 32.59
CA THR A 101 -8.66 1.13 33.60
C THR A 101 -8.56 2.14 34.72
N ASP A 102 -9.70 2.36 35.37
CA ASP A 102 -9.77 2.85 36.75
C ASP A 102 -10.85 2.00 37.45
N LYS A 103 -10.46 0.79 37.85
CA LYS A 103 -11.11 -0.01 38.89
C LYS A 103 -10.10 -1.04 39.37
N LYS A 104 -9.34 -0.71 40.41
CA LYS A 104 -9.65 -1.11 41.80
C LYS A 104 -8.51 -0.74 42.73
#